data_AF-A0A4V4MUX0-F1
#
_entry.id   AF-A0A4V4MUX0-F1
#
_cell.length_a   1.000
_cell.length_b   1.000
_cell.length_c   1.000
_cell.angle_alpha   90.00
_cell.angle_beta   90.00
_cell.angle_gamma   90.00
#
_symmetry.space_group_name_H-M   'P 1'
#
loop_
_entity.id
_entity.type
_entity.pdbx_description
1 polymer ?
#
loop_
_entity_poly.entity_id
_entity_poly.type
_entity_poly.pdbx_seq_one_letter_code
_entity_poly.pdbx_strand_id
1 'polypeptide(L)'
;MQSYYKTVFTNKDHSAPPPEEILFNGKYRACQSDGTIRRCYRDNCNGKLKQPRSRHCGDCQVDRIDFDHHCPWFDSCVSSSTIPSFLRACIFMPLTTLCGSIPILRQLIANFKHVRLFSRSDEWIGNVFWDRWYSYPPGPIGSRFIRYVLGYWKYGSSGSNRRILDVRFDVTLVAFLAVIVSIVAIALFRTVLKGVLSAHSSIDIERQKSHKKISEKLKKDPENSSLLRSLKTLEPNEYFKVEDRVFKVDLKVYDLGWYRNYRRAFCAPDGEYRSTLNEDVIADALSKSDNKLE
;
A
#
# COMPACT_ATOMS: atom_id res chain seq x y z
N MET A 1 31.51 8.37 5.14
CA MET A 1 30.10 8.81 5.08
C MET A 1 29.52 8.43 3.73
N GLN A 2 28.86 7.28 3.63
CA GLN A 2 28.13 6.87 2.42
C GLN A 2 26.73 7.51 2.45
N SER A 3 26.30 8.11 1.33
CA SER A 3 25.04 8.85 1.21
C SER A 3 23.81 7.94 1.44
N TYR A 4 22.96 8.34 2.39
CA TYR A 4 21.78 7.63 2.92
C TYR A 4 20.76 7.16 1.86
N TYR A 5 20.75 7.78 0.68
CA TYR A 5 19.81 7.45 -0.40
C TYR A 5 20.22 6.26 -1.28
N LYS A 6 21.47 5.78 -1.21
CA LYS A 6 21.91 4.58 -1.95
C LYS A 6 21.25 3.28 -1.42
N THR A 7 20.66 3.35 -0.21
CA THR A 7 19.98 2.24 0.50
C THR A 7 18.47 2.20 0.25
N VAL A 8 17.88 3.26 -0.30
CA VAL A 8 16.43 3.32 -0.63
C VAL A 8 16.09 2.44 -1.83
N PHE A 9 17.09 2.13 -2.67
CA PHE A 9 16.95 1.29 -3.85
C PHE A 9 18.19 0.42 -3.99
N THR A 10 18.43 -0.55 -3.10
CA THR A 10 19.46 -1.56 -3.35
C THR A 10 19.15 -2.28 -4.66
N ASN A 11 19.88 -1.82 -5.68
CA ASN A 11 20.22 -2.32 -7.00
C ASN A 11 19.16 -3.03 -7.85
N LYS A 12 19.11 -2.58 -9.12
CA LYS A 12 18.58 -3.34 -10.27
C LYS A 12 19.26 -4.72 -10.45
N ASP A 13 20.39 -4.93 -9.78
CA ASP A 13 21.20 -6.13 -9.85
C ASP A 13 20.88 -7.13 -8.72
N HIS A 14 19.68 -7.70 -8.73
CA HIS A 14 19.53 -9.11 -8.33
C HIS A 14 19.80 -10.00 -9.56
N SER A 15 20.99 -9.80 -10.15
CA SER A 15 21.51 -10.56 -11.30
C SER A 15 21.98 -11.97 -10.89
N ALA A 16 21.83 -12.34 -9.62
CA ALA A 16 21.88 -13.74 -9.26
C ALA A 16 20.71 -14.44 -9.98
N PRO A 17 20.98 -15.42 -10.87
CA PRO A 17 19.90 -16.22 -11.43
C PRO A 17 19.11 -16.77 -10.23
N PRO A 18 17.76 -16.66 -10.25
CA PRO A 18 16.97 -17.24 -9.18
C PRO A 18 17.37 -18.71 -9.04
N PRO A 19 17.50 -19.25 -7.82
CA PRO A 19 17.78 -20.67 -7.62
C PRO A 19 16.89 -21.49 -8.54
N GLU A 20 17.47 -22.49 -9.21
CA GLU A 20 16.76 -23.34 -10.18
C GLU A 20 15.51 -23.98 -9.57
N GLU A 21 15.49 -24.08 -8.23
CA GLU A 21 14.33 -24.50 -7.46
C GLU A 21 14.36 -23.94 -6.03
N ILE A 22 13.23 -23.45 -5.53
CA ILE A 22 13.06 -23.10 -4.11
C ILE A 22 12.12 -24.12 -3.47
N LEU A 23 12.63 -24.85 -2.48
CA LEU A 23 11.86 -25.77 -1.66
C LEU A 23 11.34 -25.05 -0.42
N PHE A 24 10.02 -25.10 -0.24
CA PHE A 24 9.34 -24.61 0.96
C PHE A 24 9.34 -25.70 2.02
N ASN A 25 9.66 -25.35 3.27
CA ASN A 25 9.96 -26.29 4.37
C ASN A 25 10.95 -27.40 3.99
N GLY A 26 11.83 -27.16 3.00
CA GLY A 26 12.76 -28.17 2.49
C GLY A 26 12.14 -29.32 1.67
N LYS A 27 10.82 -29.33 1.42
CA LYS A 27 10.14 -30.43 0.71
C LYS A 27 9.10 -30.03 -0.33
N TYR A 28 8.47 -28.87 -0.19
CA TYR A 28 7.33 -28.48 -1.03
C TYR A 28 7.78 -27.60 -2.20
N ARG A 29 7.41 -27.97 -3.43
CA ARG A 29 7.65 -27.19 -4.64
C ARG A 29 6.40 -26.44 -5.08
N ALA A 30 6.50 -25.16 -5.41
CA ALA A 30 5.41 -24.39 -5.98
C ALA A 30 5.11 -24.81 -7.44
N CYS A 31 3.84 -25.01 -7.78
CA CYS A 31 3.44 -25.45 -9.13
C CYS A 31 2.09 -24.88 -9.61
N GLN A 32 1.72 -25.24 -10.82
CA GLN A 32 0.37 -25.09 -11.37
C GLN A 32 -0.49 -26.31 -11.00
N SER A 33 -1.77 -26.28 -11.37
CA SER A 33 -2.69 -27.40 -11.11
C SER A 33 -2.29 -28.69 -11.81
N ASP A 34 -1.49 -28.63 -12.87
CA ASP A 34 -0.93 -29.77 -13.62
C ASP A 34 0.44 -30.23 -13.08
N GLY A 35 0.96 -29.60 -12.02
CA GLY A 35 2.28 -29.90 -11.45
C GLY A 35 3.45 -29.21 -12.17
N THR A 36 3.21 -28.45 -13.24
CA THR A 36 4.26 -27.71 -13.94
C THR A 36 4.73 -26.49 -13.14
N ILE A 37 5.99 -26.11 -13.32
CA ILE A 37 6.54 -24.94 -12.63
C ILE A 37 6.09 -23.66 -13.34
N ARG A 38 5.66 -22.65 -12.56
CA ARG A 38 5.23 -21.36 -13.11
C ARG A 38 6.44 -20.56 -13.59
N ARG A 39 6.35 -19.96 -14.78
CA ARG A 39 7.37 -19.06 -15.36
C ARG A 39 6.73 -17.77 -15.89
N CYS A 40 7.50 -16.70 -15.97
CA CYS A 40 7.07 -15.43 -16.55
C CYS A 40 7.96 -15.04 -17.74
N TYR A 41 7.32 -14.82 -18.88
CA TYR A 41 7.98 -14.45 -20.15
C TYR A 41 7.70 -13.00 -20.56
N ARG A 42 7.13 -12.18 -19.65
CA ARG A 42 6.81 -10.77 -19.94
C ARG A 42 8.01 -9.86 -19.71
N ASP A 43 8.11 -8.81 -20.52
CA ASP A 43 9.11 -7.74 -20.42
C ASP A 43 10.52 -8.27 -20.07
N ASN A 44 11.11 -7.83 -18.95
CA ASN A 44 12.47 -8.20 -18.55
C ASN A 44 12.54 -9.50 -17.72
N CYS A 45 11.47 -10.30 -17.68
CA CYS A 45 11.43 -11.54 -16.90
C CYS A 45 12.09 -12.73 -17.61
N ASN A 46 12.19 -12.75 -18.94
CA ASN A 46 12.97 -13.75 -19.72
C ASN A 46 12.79 -15.22 -19.29
N GLY A 47 11.58 -15.65 -18.95
CA GLY A 47 11.29 -17.03 -18.56
C GLY A 47 11.71 -17.40 -17.13
N LYS A 48 12.00 -16.40 -16.28
CA LYS A 48 12.31 -16.59 -14.86
C LYS A 48 11.19 -17.36 -14.15
N LEU A 49 11.62 -18.18 -13.19
CA LEU A 49 10.74 -18.95 -12.33
C LEU A 49 9.89 -18.02 -11.47
N LYS A 50 8.58 -18.27 -11.50
CA LYS A 50 7.59 -17.48 -10.77
C LYS A 50 7.34 -18.13 -9.41
N GLN A 51 7.86 -17.51 -8.36
CA GLN A 51 7.66 -17.94 -6.98
C GLN A 51 6.17 -17.83 -6.57
N PRO A 52 5.72 -18.56 -5.54
CA PRO A 52 4.42 -18.33 -4.93
C PRO A 52 4.20 -16.87 -4.59
N ARG A 53 2.97 -16.39 -4.75
CA ARG A 53 2.58 -14.99 -4.50
C ARG A 53 3.38 -13.92 -5.24
N SER A 54 4.30 -14.30 -6.15
CA SER A 54 4.99 -13.33 -6.98
C SER A 54 4.07 -12.81 -8.09
N ARG A 55 4.26 -11.54 -8.47
CA ARG A 55 3.48 -10.89 -9.52
C ARG A 55 4.36 -9.98 -10.34
N HIS A 56 4.00 -9.83 -11.61
CA HIS A 56 4.65 -8.95 -12.56
C HIS A 56 4.16 -7.54 -12.35
N CYS A 57 5.07 -6.61 -12.10
CA CYS A 57 4.75 -5.19 -12.08
C CYS A 57 4.96 -4.63 -13.49
N GLY A 58 3.91 -4.04 -14.08
CA GLY A 58 4.00 -3.41 -15.40
C GLY A 58 4.90 -2.19 -15.42
N ASP A 59 4.89 -1.39 -14.34
CA ASP A 59 5.69 -0.17 -14.23
C ASP A 59 7.19 -0.49 -14.10
N CYS A 60 7.53 -1.48 -13.27
CA CYS A 60 8.92 -1.92 -13.09
C CYS A 60 9.36 -2.98 -14.11
N GLN A 61 8.45 -3.50 -14.94
CA GLN A 61 8.70 -4.50 -15.99
C GLN A 61 9.40 -5.78 -15.50
N VAL A 62 9.15 -6.17 -14.25
CA VAL A 62 9.77 -7.34 -13.61
C VAL A 62 8.85 -7.95 -12.55
N ASP A 63 8.97 -9.27 -12.34
CA ASP A 63 8.31 -9.98 -11.25
C ASP A 63 8.91 -9.62 -9.88
N ARG A 64 8.04 -9.49 -8.88
CA ARG A 64 8.41 -9.30 -7.47
C ARG A 64 7.81 -10.40 -6.62
N ILE A 65 8.61 -10.97 -5.72
CA ILE A 65 8.21 -12.01 -4.78
C ILE A 65 7.37 -11.39 -3.66
N ASP A 66 6.28 -12.05 -3.24
CA ASP A 66 5.29 -11.51 -2.30
C ASP A 66 4.90 -10.06 -2.63
N PHE A 67 4.55 -9.84 -3.90
CA PHE A 67 4.21 -8.51 -4.38
C PHE A 67 2.94 -7.99 -3.71
N ASP A 68 3.02 -6.77 -3.19
CA ASP A 68 1.88 -6.07 -2.61
C ASP A 68 1.32 -5.03 -3.58
N HIS A 69 2.09 -3.99 -3.92
CA HIS A 69 1.68 -2.98 -4.90
C HIS A 69 2.88 -2.22 -5.44
N HIS A 70 2.71 -1.54 -6.59
CA HIS A 70 3.64 -0.50 -7.01
C HIS A 70 3.18 0.82 -6.36
N CYS A 71 4.06 1.46 -5.60
CA CYS A 71 3.74 2.71 -4.93
C CYS A 71 4.29 3.88 -5.75
N PRO A 72 3.43 4.72 -6.37
CA PRO A 72 3.89 5.83 -7.21
C PRO A 72 4.62 6.91 -6.40
N TRP A 73 4.39 6.99 -5.08
CA TRP A 73 5.05 7.96 -4.20
C TRP A 73 6.53 7.64 -3.97
N PHE A 74 6.89 6.36 -4.07
CA PHE A 74 8.28 5.90 -3.90
C PHE A 74 8.90 5.44 -5.22
N ASP A 75 8.13 5.47 -6.32
CA ASP A 75 8.50 4.90 -7.62
C ASP A 75 9.11 3.48 -7.48
N SER A 76 8.45 2.65 -6.68
CA SER A 76 9.00 1.36 -6.26
C SER A 76 7.92 0.35 -5.91
N CYS A 77 8.22 -0.93 -6.12
CA CYS A 77 7.38 -2.01 -5.65
C CYS A 77 7.51 -2.20 -4.13
N VAL A 78 6.36 -2.26 -3.47
CA VAL A 78 6.22 -2.78 -2.12
C VAL A 78 6.06 -4.30 -2.22
N SER A 79 7.02 -5.03 -1.67
CA SER A 79 7.13 -6.49 -1.66
C SER A 79 7.75 -6.96 -0.35
N SER A 80 7.84 -8.26 -0.06
CA SER A 80 8.36 -8.74 1.23
C SER A 80 9.72 -8.17 1.64
N SER A 81 10.63 -7.89 0.70
CA SER A 81 11.92 -7.23 0.98
C SER A 81 11.83 -5.73 1.31
N THR A 82 10.82 -5.02 0.79
CA THR A 82 10.67 -3.55 0.92
C THR A 82 9.58 -3.13 1.89
N ILE A 83 8.66 -4.04 2.26
CA ILE A 83 7.60 -3.82 3.26
C ILE A 83 8.13 -3.23 4.57
N PRO A 84 9.27 -3.69 5.15
CA PRO A 84 9.77 -3.11 6.41
C PRO A 84 10.15 -1.64 6.25
N SER A 85 10.80 -1.29 5.14
CA SER A 85 11.17 0.09 4.83
C SER A 85 9.94 0.96 4.55
N PHE A 86 8.95 0.43 3.83
CA PHE A 86 7.68 1.10 3.58
C PHE A 86 6.94 1.41 4.90
N LEU A 87 6.84 0.43 5.80
CA LEU A 87 6.20 0.64 7.11
C LEU A 87 6.94 1.66 7.98
N ARG A 88 8.29 1.66 7.96
CA ARG A 88 9.08 2.71 8.62
C ARG A 88 8.79 4.09 8.03
N ALA A 89 8.73 4.21 6.70
CA ALA A 89 8.37 5.48 6.06
C ALA A 89 6.99 5.97 6.51
N CYS A 90 6.00 5.09 6.59
CA CYS A 90 4.66 5.43 7.06
C CYS A 90 4.61 5.83 8.56
N ILE A 91 5.57 5.43 9.38
CA ILE A 91 5.73 5.90 10.77
C ILE A 91 6.45 7.25 10.81
N PHE A 92 7.59 7.37 10.11
CA PHE A 92 8.43 8.55 10.19
C PHE A 92 7.79 9.77 9.54
N MET A 93 7.01 9.63 8.46
CA MET A 93 6.32 10.75 7.82
C MET A 93 5.41 11.56 8.78
N PRO A 94 4.48 10.94 9.53
CA PRO A 94 3.71 11.62 10.57
C PRO A 94 4.57 12.23 11.68
N LEU A 95 5.60 11.50 12.14
CA LEU A 95 6.47 11.98 13.22
C LEU A 95 7.27 13.22 12.79
N THR A 96 7.84 13.21 11.60
CA THR A 96 8.55 14.36 11.04
C THR A 96 7.61 15.54 10.86
N THR A 97 6.39 15.32 10.37
CA THR A 97 5.38 16.38 10.25
C THR A 97 5.00 16.96 11.61
N LEU A 98 4.81 16.11 12.62
CA LEU A 98 4.50 16.55 13.98
C LEU A 98 5.66 17.35 14.57
N CYS A 99 6.87 16.79 14.58
CA CYS A 99 8.06 17.46 15.13
C CYS A 99 8.38 18.78 14.43
N GLY A 100 8.23 18.84 13.11
CA GLY A 100 8.46 20.06 12.33
C GLY A 100 7.38 21.12 12.51
N SER A 101 6.13 20.73 12.75
CA SER A 101 5.02 21.67 12.93
C SER A 101 4.86 22.18 14.37
N ILE A 102 5.29 21.42 15.38
CA ILE A 102 5.16 21.79 16.81
C ILE A 102 5.68 23.21 17.11
N PRO A 103 6.90 23.62 16.71
CA PRO A 103 7.44 24.94 17.06
C PRO A 103 6.64 26.11 16.48
N ILE A 104 6.00 25.90 15.32
CA ILE A 104 5.25 26.92 14.59
C ILE A 104 3.73 26.78 14.75
N LEU A 105 3.25 25.77 15.50
CA LEU A 105 1.84 25.43 15.58
C LEU A 105 1.00 26.58 16.14
N ARG A 106 1.52 27.27 17.17
CA ARG A 106 0.84 28.41 17.77
C ARG A 106 0.69 29.56 16.77
N GLN A 107 1.74 29.85 16.01
CA GLN A 107 1.75 30.88 14.98
C GLN A 107 0.81 30.51 13.83
N LEU A 108 0.82 29.25 13.38
CA LEU A 108 -0.11 28.75 12.36
C LEU A 108 -1.57 28.92 12.78
N ILE A 109 -1.92 28.57 14.02
CA ILE A 109 -3.29 28.71 14.54
C ILE A 109 -3.68 30.19 14.68
N ALA A 110 -2.81 31.01 15.24
CA ALA A 110 -3.06 32.44 15.41
C ALA A 110 -3.25 33.14 14.06
N ASN A 111 -2.36 32.88 13.11
CA ASN A 111 -2.40 33.43 11.76
C ASN A 111 -3.65 32.94 11.00
N PHE A 112 -4.00 31.65 11.12
CA PHE A 112 -5.23 31.12 10.54
C PHE A 112 -6.47 31.85 11.06
N LYS A 113 -6.57 32.06 12.38
CA LYS A 113 -7.70 32.80 12.98
C LYS A 113 -7.73 34.24 12.48
N HIS A 114 -6.58 34.91 12.46
CA HIS A 114 -6.46 36.31 12.04
C HIS A 114 -6.87 36.50 10.57
N VAL A 115 -6.24 35.75 9.65
CA VAL A 115 -6.54 35.83 8.21
C VAL A 115 -7.98 35.39 7.92
N ARG A 116 -8.50 34.39 8.64
CA ARG A 116 -9.91 33.99 8.50
C ARG A 116 -10.86 35.10 8.91
N LEU A 117 -10.61 35.79 10.02
CA LEU A 117 -11.43 36.92 10.46
C LEU A 117 -11.34 38.08 9.47
N PHE A 118 -10.11 38.47 9.09
CA PHE A 118 -9.87 39.50 8.08
C PHE A 118 -10.61 39.20 6.77
N SER A 119 -10.51 37.97 6.27
CA SER A 119 -11.17 37.53 5.03
C SER A 119 -12.71 37.59 5.07
N ARG A 120 -13.30 37.65 6.27
CA ARG A 120 -14.76 37.76 6.45
C ARG A 120 -15.22 39.20 6.59
N SER A 121 -14.37 40.09 7.11
CA SER A 121 -14.70 41.50 7.34
C SER A 121 -14.29 42.41 6.18
N ASP A 122 -13.40 41.96 5.31
CA ASP A 122 -12.90 42.77 4.21
C ASP A 122 -13.93 42.92 3.08
N GLU A 123 -14.28 44.17 2.79
CA GLU A 123 -15.28 44.53 1.78
C GLU A 123 -14.84 44.20 0.35
N TRP A 124 -13.53 44.31 0.06
CA TRP A 124 -12.99 43.99 -1.26
C TRP A 124 -13.11 42.49 -1.56
N ILE A 125 -12.84 41.61 -0.59
CA ILE A 125 -13.02 40.15 -0.74
C ILE A 125 -14.51 39.80 -0.92
N GLY A 126 -15.41 40.50 -0.21
CA GLY A 126 -16.86 40.42 -0.40
C GLY A 126 -17.24 40.68 -1.86
N ASN A 127 -16.89 41.86 -2.32
CA ASN A 127 -17.23 42.37 -3.65
C ASN A 127 -16.56 41.62 -4.80
N VAL A 128 -15.35 41.09 -4.65
CA VAL A 128 -14.62 40.41 -5.74
C VAL A 128 -14.92 38.92 -5.80
N PHE A 129 -15.35 38.30 -4.70
CA PHE A 129 -15.58 36.86 -4.70
C PHE A 129 -16.84 36.47 -3.95
N TRP A 130 -16.95 36.78 -2.66
CA TRP A 130 -17.95 36.12 -1.80
C TRP A 130 -19.40 36.41 -2.21
N ASP A 131 -19.71 37.64 -2.61
CA ASP A 131 -21.07 38.08 -2.96
C ASP A 131 -21.43 37.81 -4.44
N ARG A 132 -20.54 37.15 -5.18
CA ARG A 132 -20.72 36.84 -6.60
C ARG A 132 -21.29 35.46 -6.79
N TRP A 133 -22.08 35.27 -7.84
CA TRP A 133 -22.71 33.98 -8.15
C TRP A 133 -21.68 32.84 -8.33
N TYR A 134 -20.49 33.13 -8.87
CA TYR A 134 -19.42 32.15 -9.05
C TYR A 134 -18.73 31.72 -7.75
N SER A 135 -19.11 32.30 -6.60
CA SER A 135 -18.73 31.76 -5.30
C SER A 135 -19.50 30.50 -4.96
N TYR A 136 -20.60 30.17 -5.66
CA TYR A 136 -21.44 29.00 -5.37
C TYR A 136 -20.88 27.66 -5.90
N PRO A 137 -20.42 27.52 -7.16
CA PRO A 137 -19.98 26.25 -7.73
C PRO A 137 -18.91 25.48 -6.93
N PRO A 138 -17.92 26.12 -6.26
CA PRO A 138 -16.95 25.41 -5.41
C PRO A 138 -17.54 24.78 -4.13
N GLY A 139 -18.78 25.10 -3.78
CA GLY A 139 -19.48 24.57 -2.61
C GLY A 139 -19.01 25.12 -1.26
N PRO A 140 -19.61 24.68 -0.14
CA PRO A 140 -19.43 25.29 1.18
C PRO A 140 -18.00 25.20 1.73
N ILE A 141 -17.19 24.26 1.23
CA ILE A 141 -15.78 24.10 1.62
C ILE A 141 -14.89 24.86 0.65
N GLY A 142 -15.07 24.68 -0.66
CA GLY A 142 -14.26 25.32 -1.70
C GLY A 142 -14.31 26.84 -1.64
N SER A 143 -15.50 27.43 -1.47
CA SER A 143 -15.66 28.88 -1.42
C SER A 143 -15.03 29.49 -0.16
N ARG A 144 -15.06 28.76 0.96
CA ARG A 144 -14.37 29.18 2.18
C ARG A 144 -12.84 29.13 2.02
N PHE A 145 -12.34 28.13 1.29
CA PHE A 145 -10.92 28.02 0.96
C PHE A 145 -10.48 29.16 0.03
N ILE A 146 -11.18 29.41 -1.07
CA ILE A 146 -10.86 30.50 -2.01
C ILE A 146 -10.86 31.85 -1.28
N ARG A 147 -11.90 32.13 -0.47
CA ARG A 147 -11.94 33.34 0.36
C ARG A 147 -10.73 33.47 1.28
N TYR A 148 -10.32 32.38 1.93
CA TYR A 148 -9.16 32.36 2.81
C TYR A 148 -7.84 32.63 2.05
N VAL A 149 -7.69 32.09 0.84
CA VAL A 149 -6.55 32.37 -0.06
C VAL A 149 -6.52 33.85 -0.48
N LEU A 150 -7.67 34.41 -0.87
CA LEU A 150 -7.79 35.85 -1.17
C LEU A 150 -7.43 36.73 0.04
N GLY A 151 -7.82 36.29 1.24
CA GLY A 151 -7.41 36.88 2.52
C GLY A 151 -5.89 36.98 2.65
N TYR A 152 -5.17 35.88 2.42
CA TYR A 152 -3.71 35.88 2.43
C TYR A 152 -3.09 36.78 1.36
N TRP A 153 -3.64 36.75 0.15
CA TRP A 153 -3.12 37.54 -0.96
C TRP A 153 -3.25 39.04 -0.68
N LYS A 154 -4.43 39.47 -0.22
CA LYS A 154 -4.71 40.87 0.14
C LYS A 154 -3.91 41.30 1.37
N TYR A 155 -3.92 40.49 2.43
CA TYR A 155 -3.17 40.75 3.67
C TYR A 155 -1.66 40.85 3.41
N GLY A 156 -1.12 39.97 2.57
CA GLY A 156 0.28 39.98 2.17
C GLY A 156 0.67 41.18 1.30
N SER A 157 -0.26 41.70 0.49
CA SER A 157 -0.02 42.83 -0.41
C SER A 157 -0.08 44.19 0.29
N SER A 158 -0.75 44.31 1.44
CA SER A 158 -0.92 45.59 2.15
C SER A 158 0.34 46.17 2.79
N GLY A 159 1.46 45.44 2.83
CA GLY A 159 2.83 45.95 3.04
C GLY A 159 3.19 46.70 4.34
N SER A 160 2.27 47.40 5.00
CA SER A 160 2.57 48.42 6.00
C SER A 160 2.66 47.91 7.44
N ASN A 161 2.36 46.62 7.70
CA ASN A 161 2.26 46.12 9.07
C ASN A 161 2.51 44.60 9.20
N ARG A 162 3.51 44.07 8.48
CA ARG A 162 3.91 42.66 8.65
C ARG A 162 4.57 42.50 10.01
N ARG A 163 3.88 41.82 10.93
CA ARG A 163 4.46 41.43 12.23
C ARG A 163 5.39 40.25 12.00
N ILE A 164 6.44 40.12 12.82
CA ILE A 164 7.35 38.95 12.82
C ILE A 164 6.57 37.62 12.99
N LEU A 165 5.35 37.69 13.53
CA LEU A 165 4.46 36.56 13.77
C LEU A 165 3.56 36.18 12.57
N ASP A 166 3.55 36.96 11.49
CA ASP A 166 2.72 36.66 10.32
C ASP A 166 3.31 35.48 9.52
N VAL A 167 2.53 34.42 9.38
CA VAL A 167 2.95 33.23 8.63
C VAL A 167 2.60 33.41 7.17
N ARG A 168 3.54 33.12 6.28
CA ARG A 168 3.30 33.15 4.83
C ARG A 168 2.30 32.06 4.42
N PHE A 169 1.56 32.31 3.33
CA PHE A 169 0.55 31.38 2.82
C PHE A 169 1.14 30.02 2.43
N ASP A 170 2.30 30.01 1.77
CA ASP A 170 3.02 28.80 1.36
C ASP A 170 3.36 27.90 2.56
N VAL A 171 3.83 28.47 3.67
CA VAL A 171 4.09 27.72 4.91
C VAL A 171 2.80 27.09 5.45
N THR A 172 1.69 27.83 5.44
CA THR A 172 0.38 27.31 5.89
C THR A 172 -0.12 26.19 4.99
N LEU A 173 0.04 26.34 3.67
CA LEU A 173 -0.34 25.34 2.67
C LEU A 173 0.48 24.06 2.83
N VAL A 174 1.81 24.19 2.97
CA VAL A 174 2.71 23.05 3.17
C VAL A 174 2.37 22.31 4.46
N ALA A 175 2.14 23.02 5.56
CA ALA A 175 1.74 22.39 6.82
C ALA A 175 0.40 21.63 6.70
N PHE A 176 -0.58 22.20 6.00
CA PHE A 176 -1.86 21.54 5.75
C PHE A 176 -1.72 20.27 4.90
N LEU A 177 -0.97 20.34 3.79
CA LEU A 177 -0.72 19.20 2.93
C LEU A 177 0.07 18.10 3.66
N ALA A 178 1.05 18.47 4.49
CA ALA A 178 1.81 17.52 5.30
C ALA A 178 0.92 16.76 6.30
N VAL A 179 -0.09 17.43 6.89
CA VAL A 179 -1.08 16.77 7.75
C VAL A 179 -1.93 15.77 6.96
N ILE A 180 -2.39 16.14 5.74
CA ILE A 180 -3.14 15.21 4.88
C ILE A 180 -2.31 13.96 4.55
N VAL A 181 -1.07 14.17 4.10
CA VAL A 181 -0.14 13.07 3.80
C VAL A 181 0.11 12.20 5.03
N SER A 182 0.24 12.80 6.22
CA SER A 182 0.40 12.07 7.47
C SER A 182 -0.82 11.20 7.82
N ILE A 183 -2.03 11.69 7.59
CA ILE A 183 -3.27 10.91 7.78
C ILE A 183 -3.29 9.69 6.85
N VAL A 184 -2.96 9.90 5.56
CA VAL A 184 -2.86 8.81 4.58
C VAL A 184 -1.79 7.81 4.98
N ALA A 185 -0.61 8.27 5.40
CA ALA A 185 0.48 7.42 5.87
C ALA A 185 0.07 6.54 7.07
N ILE A 186 -0.65 7.11 8.05
CA ILE A 186 -1.17 6.34 9.20
C ILE A 186 -2.18 5.29 8.74
N ALA A 187 -3.09 5.62 7.82
CA ALA A 187 -4.05 4.66 7.29
C ALA A 187 -3.35 3.50 6.54
N LEU A 188 -2.35 3.82 5.71
CA LEU A 188 -1.53 2.82 5.01
C LEU A 188 -0.71 1.96 5.99
N PHE A 189 -0.12 2.56 7.02
CA PHE A 189 0.58 1.83 8.06
C PHE A 189 -0.31 0.78 8.72
N ARG A 190 -1.51 1.18 9.14
CA ARG A 190 -2.44 0.28 9.84
C ARG A 190 -2.92 -0.87 8.95
N THR A 191 -3.20 -0.59 7.68
CA THR A 191 -3.68 -1.59 6.72
C THR A 191 -2.58 -2.59 6.37
N VAL A 192 -1.39 -2.12 6.02
CA VAL A 192 -0.26 -2.98 5.67
C VAL A 192 0.25 -3.74 6.88
N LEU A 193 0.37 -3.13 8.06
CA LEU A 193 0.80 -3.82 9.28
C LEU A 193 -0.17 -4.96 9.64
N LYS A 194 -1.49 -4.71 9.58
CA LYS A 194 -2.48 -5.75 9.82
C LYS A 194 -2.33 -6.90 8.82
N GLY A 195 -2.12 -6.59 7.54
CA GLY A 195 -1.84 -7.59 6.51
C GLY A 195 -0.61 -8.43 6.84
N VAL A 196 0.51 -7.77 7.15
CA VAL A 196 1.77 -8.44 7.54
C VAL A 196 1.57 -9.36 8.74
N LEU A 197 0.89 -8.92 9.79
CA LEU A 197 0.66 -9.73 10.99
C LEU A 197 -0.22 -10.96 10.72
N SER A 198 -1.08 -10.93 9.71
CA SER A 198 -1.87 -12.07 9.25
C SER A 198 -1.26 -12.77 8.02
N ALA A 199 -0.04 -12.43 7.61
CA ALA A 199 0.63 -12.92 6.40
C ALA A 199 -0.15 -12.70 5.08
N HIS A 200 -1.07 -11.73 5.04
CA HIS A 200 -1.87 -11.37 3.86
C HIS A 200 -1.33 -10.09 3.22
N SER A 201 -1.18 -10.09 1.89
CA SER A 201 -0.90 -8.86 1.15
C SER A 201 -2.19 -8.05 0.99
N SER A 202 -2.07 -6.75 0.69
CA SER A 202 -3.19 -5.88 0.30
C SER A 202 -3.94 -6.46 -0.89
N ILE A 203 -3.21 -7.06 -1.86
CA ILE A 203 -3.85 -7.77 -2.98
C ILE A 203 -4.67 -8.96 -2.49
N ASP A 204 -4.17 -9.76 -1.55
CA ASP A 204 -4.91 -10.90 -1.05
C ASP A 204 -6.19 -10.46 -0.32
N ILE A 205 -6.11 -9.38 0.46
CA ILE A 205 -7.26 -8.78 1.13
C ILE A 205 -8.31 -8.31 0.11
N GLU A 206 -7.90 -7.55 -0.91
CA GLU A 206 -8.82 -7.05 -1.93
C GLU A 206 -9.37 -8.17 -2.83
N ARG A 207 -8.56 -9.20 -3.10
CA ARG A 207 -8.97 -10.41 -3.81
C ARG A 207 -10.04 -11.16 -3.03
N GLN A 208 -9.86 -11.36 -1.72
CA GLN A 208 -10.85 -12.02 -0.86
C GLN A 208 -12.15 -11.23 -0.77
N LYS A 209 -12.09 -9.89 -0.62
CA LYS A 209 -13.28 -9.02 -0.65
C LYS A 209 -14.02 -9.13 -1.98
N SER A 210 -13.29 -9.09 -3.09
CA SER A 210 -13.85 -9.21 -4.44
C SER A 210 -14.46 -10.60 -4.66
N HIS A 211 -13.79 -11.66 -4.23
CA HIS A 211 -14.28 -13.03 -4.29
C HIS A 211 -15.60 -13.19 -3.51
N LYS A 212 -15.68 -12.65 -2.28
CA LYS A 212 -16.92 -12.65 -1.48
C LYS A 212 -18.06 -11.89 -2.17
N LYS A 213 -17.78 -10.70 -2.71
CA LYS A 213 -18.79 -9.90 -3.41
C LYS A 213 -19.32 -10.61 -4.67
N ILE A 214 -18.45 -11.28 -5.42
CA ILE A 214 -18.85 -12.02 -6.61
C ILE A 214 -19.60 -13.30 -6.25
N SER A 215 -19.18 -14.03 -5.21
CA SER A 215 -19.90 -15.22 -4.76
C SER A 215 -21.31 -14.90 -4.27
N GLU A 216 -21.51 -13.78 -3.57
CA GLU A 216 -22.83 -13.29 -3.18
C GLU A 216 -23.72 -12.93 -4.38
N LYS A 217 -23.13 -12.36 -5.45
CA LYS A 217 -23.85 -12.09 -6.70
C LYS A 217 -24.23 -13.39 -7.43
N LEU A 218 -23.31 -14.35 -7.49
CA LEU A 218 -23.54 -15.64 -8.13
C LEU A 218 -24.65 -16.44 -7.43
N LYS A 219 -24.80 -16.31 -6.10
CA LYS A 219 -25.95 -16.89 -5.38
C LYS A 219 -27.30 -16.35 -5.85
N LYS A 220 -27.35 -15.12 -6.37
CA LYS A 220 -28.57 -14.50 -6.91
C LYS A 220 -28.80 -14.82 -8.38
N ASP A 221 -27.71 -15.05 -9.13
CA ASP A 221 -27.71 -15.33 -10.56
C ASP A 221 -26.70 -16.45 -10.88
N PRO A 222 -27.09 -17.72 -10.68
CA PRO A 222 -26.17 -18.86 -10.73
C PRO A 222 -25.72 -19.24 -12.14
N GLU A 223 -26.48 -18.90 -13.17
CA GLU A 223 -26.16 -19.26 -14.57
C GLU A 223 -25.20 -18.28 -15.25
N ASN A 224 -24.81 -17.21 -14.55
CA ASN A 224 -23.96 -16.18 -15.12
C ASN A 224 -22.51 -16.66 -15.34
N SER A 225 -22.23 -17.06 -16.59
CA SER A 225 -20.91 -17.54 -17.04
C SER A 225 -19.78 -16.54 -16.80
N SER A 226 -20.05 -15.23 -16.84
CA SER A 226 -19.03 -14.19 -16.59
C SER A 226 -18.61 -14.14 -15.10
N LEU A 227 -19.57 -14.31 -14.18
CA LEU A 227 -19.33 -14.34 -12.75
C LEU A 227 -18.62 -15.63 -12.34
N LEU A 228 -18.99 -16.76 -12.92
CA LEU A 228 -18.31 -18.04 -12.74
C LEU A 228 -16.84 -17.97 -13.14
N ARG A 229 -16.55 -17.39 -14.31
CA ARG A 229 -15.17 -17.21 -14.78
C ARG A 229 -14.37 -16.30 -13.83
N SER A 230 -14.96 -15.17 -13.44
CA SER A 230 -14.32 -14.22 -12.53
C SER A 230 -14.04 -14.83 -11.15
N LEU A 231 -14.97 -15.65 -10.63
CA LEU A 231 -14.82 -16.34 -9.37
C LEU A 231 -13.67 -17.35 -9.42
N LYS A 232 -13.60 -18.16 -10.49
CA LYS A 232 -12.48 -19.10 -10.74
C LYS A 232 -11.13 -18.38 -10.78
N THR A 233 -11.04 -17.21 -11.41
CA THR A 233 -9.81 -16.40 -11.44
C THR A 233 -9.45 -15.83 -10.06
N LEU A 234 -10.45 -15.50 -9.24
CA LEU A 234 -10.24 -14.90 -7.92
C LEU A 234 -9.98 -15.92 -6.80
N GLU A 235 -10.08 -17.22 -7.06
CA GLU A 235 -9.87 -18.25 -6.04
C GLU A 235 -8.50 -18.11 -5.33
N PRO A 236 -8.47 -17.96 -3.99
CA PRO A 236 -7.27 -17.67 -3.22
C PRO A 236 -6.46 -18.93 -2.93
N ASN A 237 -6.13 -19.70 -3.96
CA ASN A 237 -5.47 -20.99 -3.80
C ASN A 237 -4.12 -21.03 -4.50
N GLU A 238 -3.18 -21.74 -3.88
CA GLU A 238 -1.89 -22.08 -4.43
C GLU A 238 -1.77 -23.61 -4.56
N TYR A 239 -0.91 -24.06 -5.47
CA TYR A 239 -0.66 -25.48 -5.70
C TYR A 239 0.77 -25.80 -5.35
N PHE A 240 0.95 -26.86 -4.58
CA PHE A 240 2.26 -27.37 -4.19
C PHE A 240 2.40 -28.83 -4.61
N LYS A 241 3.62 -29.21 -4.98
CA LYS A 241 4.03 -30.58 -5.33
C LYS A 241 4.98 -31.10 -4.26
N VAL A 242 4.77 -32.33 -3.82
CA VAL A 242 5.71 -33.11 -2.99
C VAL A 242 5.87 -34.45 -3.67
N GLU A 243 7.11 -34.81 -3.98
CA GLU A 243 7.39 -36.01 -4.77
C GLU A 243 6.58 -35.97 -6.08
N ASP A 244 5.62 -36.89 -6.27
CA ASP A 244 4.71 -36.93 -7.42
C ASP A 244 3.26 -36.53 -7.13
N ARG A 245 2.99 -36.01 -5.94
CA ARG A 245 1.65 -35.57 -5.52
C ARG A 245 1.49 -34.06 -5.63
N VAL A 246 0.42 -33.61 -6.29
CA VAL A 246 0.01 -32.20 -6.37
C VAL A 246 -1.21 -31.99 -5.49
N PHE A 247 -1.16 -30.98 -4.61
CA PHE A 247 -2.28 -30.63 -3.75
C PHE A 247 -2.51 -29.12 -3.73
N LYS A 248 -3.75 -28.75 -3.41
CA LYS A 248 -4.24 -27.36 -3.42
C LYS A 248 -4.34 -26.85 -1.99
N VAL A 249 -3.84 -25.64 -1.75
CA VAL A 249 -3.81 -25.03 -0.41
C VAL A 249 -4.35 -23.60 -0.43
N ASP A 250 -5.05 -23.22 0.63
CA ASP A 250 -5.50 -21.84 0.87
C ASP A 250 -4.34 -20.93 1.31
N LEU A 251 -4.50 -19.61 1.19
CA LEU A 251 -3.54 -18.58 1.61
C LEU A 251 -3.18 -18.64 3.10
N LYS A 252 -3.97 -19.31 3.95
CA LYS A 252 -3.62 -19.56 5.35
C LYS A 252 -2.31 -20.32 5.52
N VAL A 253 -1.85 -21.01 4.49
CA VAL A 253 -0.54 -21.68 4.45
C VAL A 253 0.63 -20.73 4.74
N TYR A 254 0.47 -19.43 4.50
CA TYR A 254 1.50 -18.44 4.79
C TYR A 254 1.42 -17.90 6.22
N ASP A 255 0.32 -18.11 6.94
CA ASP A 255 0.13 -17.59 8.28
C ASP A 255 0.76 -18.53 9.33
N LEU A 256 1.84 -18.07 9.94
CA LEU A 256 2.54 -18.77 11.03
C LEU A 256 2.13 -18.28 12.42
N GLY A 257 1.12 -17.42 12.50
CA GLY A 257 0.76 -16.66 13.69
C GLY A 257 1.49 -15.31 13.76
N TRP A 258 0.83 -14.34 14.42
CA TRP A 258 1.22 -12.93 14.42
C TRP A 258 2.69 -12.68 14.79
N TYR A 259 3.23 -13.42 15.76
CA TYR A 259 4.60 -13.25 16.24
C TYR A 259 5.63 -13.72 15.20
N ARG A 260 5.42 -14.89 14.61
CA ARG A 260 6.30 -15.44 13.56
C ARG A 260 6.21 -14.61 12.28
N ASN A 261 5.01 -14.13 11.94
CA ASN A 261 4.81 -13.23 10.80
C ASN A 261 5.52 -11.88 11.01
N TYR A 262 5.46 -11.33 12.23
CA TYR A 262 6.23 -10.14 12.59
C TYR A 262 7.74 -10.39 12.47
N ARG A 263 8.25 -11.48 13.06
CA ARG A 263 9.68 -11.83 13.00
C ARG A 263 10.16 -12.03 11.56
N ARG A 264 9.34 -12.68 10.71
CA ARG A 264 9.55 -12.86 9.27
C ARG A 264 9.72 -11.52 8.55
N ALA A 265 8.86 -10.55 8.86
CA ALA A 265 8.92 -9.24 8.20
C ALA A 265 10.07 -8.37 8.72
N PHE A 266 10.34 -8.35 10.03
CA PHE A 266 11.20 -7.32 10.64
C PHE A 266 12.55 -7.79 11.18
N CYS A 267 12.72 -9.07 11.50
CA CYS A 267 13.89 -9.56 12.22
C CYS A 267 14.76 -10.54 11.42
N ALA A 268 14.19 -11.26 10.44
CA ALA A 268 14.92 -12.26 9.66
C ALA A 268 14.38 -12.36 8.21
N PRO A 269 14.58 -11.31 7.39
CA PRO A 269 14.02 -11.25 6.04
C PRO A 269 14.65 -12.24 5.02
N ASP A 270 15.85 -12.78 5.30
CA ASP A 270 16.72 -13.32 4.25
C ASP A 270 16.92 -14.83 4.22
N GLY A 271 16.17 -15.64 4.97
CA GLY A 271 16.34 -17.10 4.81
C GLY A 271 15.32 -17.98 5.51
N GLU A 272 15.34 -18.00 6.84
CA GLU A 272 14.67 -19.07 7.59
C GLU A 272 13.14 -19.01 7.47
N TYR A 273 12.54 -17.82 7.56
CA TYR A 273 11.08 -17.69 7.60
C TYR A 273 10.41 -17.57 6.24
N ARG A 274 11.14 -17.20 5.19
CA ARG A 274 10.52 -16.81 3.91
C ARG A 274 10.00 -18.01 3.12
N SER A 275 10.70 -19.14 3.20
CA SER A 275 10.29 -20.42 2.63
C SER A 275 9.49 -21.29 3.61
N THR A 276 9.20 -20.80 4.83
CA THR A 276 8.38 -21.55 5.79
C THR A 276 6.89 -21.39 5.47
N LEU A 277 6.19 -22.51 5.44
CA LEU A 277 4.76 -22.65 5.32
C LEU A 277 4.20 -23.29 6.58
N ASN A 278 2.93 -23.02 6.87
CA ASN A 278 2.21 -23.61 7.97
C ASN A 278 1.95 -25.10 7.67
N GLU A 279 2.61 -25.97 8.41
CA GLU A 279 2.53 -27.43 8.19
C GLU A 279 1.17 -28.01 8.53
N ASP A 280 0.46 -27.46 9.50
CA ASP A 280 -0.87 -27.94 9.89
C ASP A 280 -1.86 -27.76 8.73
N VAL A 281 -1.78 -26.60 8.05
CA VAL A 281 -2.62 -26.31 6.87
C VAL A 281 -2.26 -27.24 5.71
N ILE A 282 -0.98 -27.58 5.55
CA ILE A 282 -0.55 -28.52 4.51
C ILE A 282 -1.00 -29.95 4.83
N ALA A 283 -0.86 -30.39 6.08
CA ALA A 283 -1.29 -31.71 6.53
C ALA A 283 -2.80 -31.91 6.33
N ASP A 284 -3.62 -30.90 6.67
CA ASP A 284 -5.07 -30.89 6.39
C ASP A 284 -5.39 -30.92 4.89
N ALA A 285 -4.60 -30.23 4.05
CA ALA A 285 -4.78 -30.27 2.60
C ALA A 285 -4.42 -31.63 2.00
N LEU A 286 -3.35 -32.27 2.49
CA LEU A 286 -2.92 -33.60 2.06
C LEU A 286 -3.95 -34.67 2.43
N SER A 287 -4.45 -34.68 3.67
CA SER A 287 -5.47 -35.65 4.10
C SER A 287 -6.76 -35.57 3.29
N LYS A 288 -7.20 -34.36 2.92
CA LYS A 288 -8.36 -34.14 2.05
C LYS A 288 -8.12 -34.57 0.60
N SER A 289 -6.87 -34.54 0.13
CA SER A 289 -6.52 -35.02 -1.20
C SER A 289 -6.57 -36.55 -1.27
N ASP A 290 -6.19 -37.24 -0.20
CA ASP A 290 -6.24 -38.70 -0.10
C ASP A 290 -7.68 -39.22 -0.07
N ASN A 291 -8.57 -38.57 0.68
CA ASN A 291 -10.00 -38.93 0.75
C ASN A 291 -10.81 -38.70 -0.55
N LYS A 292 -10.20 -38.15 -1.61
CA LYS A 292 -10.84 -37.95 -2.93
C LYS A 292 -10.47 -39.02 -3.95
N LEU A 293 -9.53 -39.91 -3.60
CA LEU A 293 -9.06 -41.00 -4.45
C LEU A 293 -9.67 -42.37 -4.04
N GLU A 294 -10.50 -42.41 -3.01
CA GLU A 294 -11.43 -43.51 -2.67
C GLU A 294 -12.83 -43.22 -3.23
#